data_AF-A0A392P4B6-F1
#
_entry.id   AF-A0A392P4B6-F1
#
_cell.length_a   1.000
_cell.length_b   1.000
_cell.length_c   1.000
_cell.angle_alpha   90.00
_cell.angle_beta   90.00
_cell.angle_gamma   90.00
#
_symmetry.space_group_name_H-M   'P 1'
#
loop_
_entity.id
_entity.type
_entity.pdbx_description
1 polymer ?
#
loop_
_entity_poly.entity_id
_entity_poly.type
_entity_poly.pdbx_seq_one_letter_code
_entity_poly.pdbx_strand_id
1 'polypeptide(L)' 'LGYEFGIVDEKYDVIVVGGGHAGCEAALASARLGARTLLLTLNIDRIAWQV' A
#
# COMPACT_ATOMS: atom_id res chain seq x y z
N LEU A 1 5.48 28.68 10.50
CA LEU A 1 5.71 27.22 10.68
C LEU A 1 5.59 26.60 9.30
N GLY A 2 6.71 26.46 8.60
CA GLY A 2 6.74 26.07 7.19
C GLY A 2 6.33 24.60 7.04
N TYR A 3 5.18 24.37 6.42
CA TYR A 3 4.96 23.11 5.73
C TYR A 3 5.60 23.26 4.36
N GLU A 4 6.65 22.50 4.10
CA GLU A 4 7.15 22.36 2.74
C GLU A 4 6.20 21.35 2.07
N PHE A 5 5.35 21.81 1.16
CA PHE A 5 4.58 20.91 0.30
C PHE A 5 5.54 20.30 -0.72
N GLY A 6 6.37 19.36 -0.26
CA GLY A 6 7.23 18.58 -1.11
C GLY A 6 6.35 17.72 -2.01
N ILE A 7 6.32 18.01 -3.31
CA ILE A 7 5.77 17.07 -4.28
C ILE A 7 6.75 15.90 -4.34
N VAL A 8 6.42 14.83 -3.62
CA VAL A 8 7.14 13.56 -3.70
C VAL A 8 6.56 12.81 -4.91
N ASP A 9 7.31 12.76 -6.01
CA ASP A 9 6.99 11.92 -7.18
C ASP A 9 7.35 10.46 -6.87
N GLU A 10 6.73 9.90 -5.82
CA GLU A 10 6.89 8.48 -5.51
C GLU A 10 6.03 7.65 -6.46
N LYS A 11 6.68 7.14 -7.51
CA LYS A 11 6.04 6.23 -8.46
C LYS A 11 5.91 4.82 -7.86
N TYR A 12 4.75 4.22 -8.00
CA TYR A 12 4.52 2.80 -7.69
C TYR A 12 4.07 2.09 -8.96
N ASP A 13 4.47 0.83 -9.10
CA ASP A 13 4.08 -0.01 -10.23
C ASP A 13 2.73 -0.67 -9.96
N VAL A 14 2.41 -0.94 -8.68
CA VAL A 14 1.12 -1.47 -8.23
C VAL A 14 0.67 -0.73 -6.97
N ILE A 15 -0.60 -0.32 -6.93
CA ILE A 15 -1.25 0.22 -5.73
C ILE A 15 -2.40 -0.71 -5.36
N VAL A 16 -2.35 -1.27 -4.16
CA VAL A 16 -3.39 -2.10 -3.58
C VAL A 16 -4.16 -1.27 -2.55
N VAL A 17 -5.47 -1.11 -2.73
CA VAL A 17 -6.34 -0.34 -1.83
C VAL A 17 -7.16 -1.31 -0.99
N GLY A 18 -6.89 -1.31 0.32
CA GLY A 18 -7.50 -2.18 1.32
C GLY A 18 -6.56 -3.28 1.80
N GLY A 19 -6.40 -3.40 3.12
CA GLY A 19 -5.53 -4.38 3.78
C GLY A 19 -6.25 -5.60 4.35
N GLY A 20 -7.32 -6.10 3.73
CA GLY A 20 -7.93 -7.39 4.08
C GLY A 20 -7.13 -8.60 3.55
N HIS A 21 -7.60 -9.84 3.71
CA HIS A 21 -6.86 -11.03 3.25
C HIS A 21 -6.47 -10.94 1.76
N ALA A 22 -7.44 -10.65 0.88
CA ALA A 22 -7.19 -10.49 -0.55
C ALA A 22 -6.20 -9.35 -0.86
N GLY A 23 -6.27 -8.25 -0.12
CA GLY A 23 -5.35 -7.11 -0.28
C GLY A 23 -3.92 -7.45 0.14
N CYS A 24 -3.75 -8.18 1.24
CA CYS A 24 -2.46 -8.67 1.68
C CYS A 24 -1.84 -9.65 0.67
N GLU A 25 -2.62 -10.59 0.14
CA GLU A 25 -2.16 -11.52 -0.89
C GLU A 25 -1.78 -10.80 -2.18
N ALA A 26 -2.61 -9.87 -2.64
CA ALA A 26 -2.34 -9.06 -3.84
C ALA A 26 -1.05 -8.24 -3.69
N ALA A 27 -0.89 -7.54 -2.56
CA ALA A 27 0.29 -6.72 -2.31
C ALA A 27 1.57 -7.56 -2.15
N LEU A 28 1.47 -8.70 -1.47
CA LEU A 28 2.61 -9.61 -1.30
C LEU A 28 3.01 -10.24 -2.64
N ALA A 29 2.04 -10.64 -3.47
CA ALA A 29 2.29 -11.22 -4.77
C ALA A 29 3.00 -10.22 -5.70
N SER A 30 2.49 -8.99 -5.82
CA SER A 30 3.12 -7.97 -6.68
C SER A 30 4.52 -7.59 -6.20
N ALA A 31 4.70 -7.42 -4.88
CA ALA A 31 6.02 -7.14 -4.30
C ALA A 31 7.03 -8.27 -4.58
N ARG A 32 6.60 -9.54 -4.46
CA ARG A 32 7.46 -10.71 -4.75
C ARG A 32 7.82 -10.86 -6.23
N LEU A 33 7.01 -10.32 -7.13
CA LEU A 33 7.31 -10.22 -8.56
C LEU A 33 8.24 -9.04 -8.90
N GLY A 34 8.68 -8.27 -7.90
CA GLY A 34 9.60 -7.15 -8.06
C GLY A 34 8.94 -5.80 -8.33
N ALA A 35 7.61 -5.71 -8.27
CA ALA A 35 6.90 -4.45 -8.44
C ALA A 35 7.04 -3.57 -7.18
N ARG A 36 7.35 -2.28 -7.36
CA ARG A 36 7.23 -1.30 -6.28
C ARG A 36 5.75 -1.16 -5.92
N THR A 37 5.38 -1.78 -4.80
CA THR A 37 3.99 -1.95 -4.40
C THR A 37 3.65 -1.07 -3.21
N LEU A 38 2.57 -0.30 -3.32
CA LEU A 38 1.96 0.42 -2.20
C LEU A 38 0.73 -0.34 -1.72
N LEU A 39 0.69 -0.72 -0.45
CA LEU A 39 -0.55 -1.16 0.23
C LEU A 39 -1.13 0.02 1.01
N LEU A 40 -2.25 0.55 0.54
CA LEU A 40 -2.97 1.63 1.18
C LEU A 40 -4.13 1.05 2.00
N THR A 41 -4.17 1.33 3.30
CA THR A 41 -5.27 0.94 4.19
C THR A 41 -5.71 2.11 5.04
N LEU A 42 -7.00 2.14 5.41
CA LEU A 42 -7.55 3.18 6.28
C LEU A 42 -7.08 3.06 7.73
N ASN A 43 -6.75 1.84 8.17
CA ASN A 43 -6.27 1.57 9.52
C ASN A 43 -5.27 0.41 9.49
N ILE A 44 -4.04 0.68 9.90
CA ILE A 44 -2.95 -0.30 9.92
C ILE A 44 -3.11 -1.34 11.04
N ASP A 45 -3.84 -1.02 12.11
CA ASP A 45 -4.17 -1.95 13.19
C ASP A 45 -5.19 -3.02 12.76
N ARG A 46 -5.79 -2.87 11.56
CA ARG A 46 -6.79 -3.79 11.01
C ARG A 46 -6.30 -4.55 9.77
N ILE A 47 -4.99 -4.67 9.59
CA ILE A 47 -4.41 -5.51 8.53
C ILE A 47 -4.87 -6.98 8.72
N ALA A 48 -5.24 -7.62 7.61
CA ALA A 48 -5.75 -8.99 7.52
C ALA A 48 -6.99 -9.29 8.40
N TRP A 49 -7.74 -8.27 8.80
CA TRP A 49 -8.84 -8.45 9.77
C TRP A 49 -10.13 -9.03 9.17
N GLN A 50 -10.42 -8.76 7.89
CA GLN A 50 -11.66 -9.17 7.21
C GLN A 50 -11.42 -10.43 6.37
N VAL A 51 -12.18 -11.51 6.64
CA VAL A 51 -12.21 -12.75 5.84
C VAL A 51 -12.64 -12.53 4.40
#